data_AF-A0A6S7IA73-F1
#
_entry.id   AF-A0A6S7IA73-F1
#
_cell.length_a   1.000
_cell.length_b   1.000
_cell.length_c   1.000
_cell.angle_alpha   90.00
_cell.angle_beta   90.00
_cell.angle_gamma   90.00
#
_symmetry.space_group_name_H-M   'P 1'
#
loop_
_entity.id
_entity.type
_entity.pdbx_description
1 polymer ?
#
loop_
_entity_poly.entity_id
_entity_poly.type
_entity_poly.pdbx_seq_one_letter_code
_entity_poly.pdbx_strand_id
1 'polypeptide(L)' 'MNLLQIMNILKSDSFTKTVFTDVLPSDRLPHEIRKRPRGYIPNTDSSEGPGKHWVAVYLTEDGKGEFWDSYGKAPGF' A
#
# COMPACT_ATOMS: atom_id res chain seq x y z
N MET A 1 14.29 0.86 -4.12
CA MET A 1 13.20 1.82 -4.37
C MET A 1 12.79 2.42 -3.04
N ASN A 2 12.80 3.74 -2.90
CA ASN A 2 12.46 4.44 -1.65
C ASN A 2 11.03 5.02 -1.68
N LEU A 3 10.56 5.51 -0.53
CA LEU A 3 9.22 6.07 -0.36
C LEU A 3 8.88 7.17 -1.37
N LEU A 4 9.79 8.13 -1.57
CA LEU A 4 9.55 9.27 -2.48
C LEU A 4 9.41 8.82 -3.93
N GLN A 5 10.21 7.84 -4.35
CA GLN A 5 10.12 7.27 -5.70
C GLN A 5 8.77 6.62 -5.94
N ILE A 6 8.29 5.79 -5.01
CA ILE A 6 6.98 5.11 -5.11
C ILE A 6 5.85 6.15 -5.16
N MET A 7 5.87 7.12 -4.24
CA MET A 7 4.84 8.17 -4.21
C MET A 7 4.79 8.95 -5.53
N ASN A 8 5.94 9.32 -6.09
CA ASN A 8 5.99 10.09 -7.33
C ASN A 8 5.47 9.29 -8.52
N ILE A 9 5.83 8.01 -8.62
CA ILE A 9 5.34 7.12 -9.68
C ILE A 9 3.81 6.99 -9.57
N LEU A 10 3.29 6.63 -8.40
CA LEU A 10 1.87 6.33 -8.24
C LEU A 10 0.96 7.56 -8.29
N LYS A 11 1.46 8.75 -7.90
CA LYS A 11 0.74 10.01 -8.07
C LYS A 11 0.70 10.47 -9.53
N SER A 12 1.67 10.05 -10.35
CA SER A 12 1.78 10.46 -11.76
C SER A 12 1.13 9.45 -12.72
N ASP A 13 0.98 8.20 -12.30
CA ASP A 13 0.36 7.16 -13.11
C ASP A 13 -1.16 7.39 -13.30
N SER A 14 -1.63 7.21 -14.54
CA SER A 14 -3.01 7.49 -14.92
C SER A 14 -4.04 6.59 -14.25
N PHE A 15 -3.66 5.38 -13.87
CA PHE A 15 -4.55 4.39 -13.25
C PHE A 15 -4.54 4.51 -11.73
N THR A 16 -3.39 4.81 -11.12
CA THR A 16 -3.29 4.83 -9.66
C THR A 16 -3.57 6.19 -9.04
N LYS A 17 -3.38 7.31 -9.76
CA LYS A 17 -3.47 8.67 -9.17
C LYS A 17 -4.77 8.99 -8.43
N THR A 18 -5.89 8.37 -8.81
CA THR A 18 -7.21 8.63 -8.20
C THR A 18 -7.48 7.78 -6.96
N VAL A 19 -6.77 6.66 -6.80
CA VAL A 19 -7.01 5.68 -5.73
C VAL A 19 -5.84 5.57 -4.76
N PHE A 20 -4.63 5.83 -5.23
CA PHE A 20 -3.42 5.81 -4.41
C PHE A 20 -3.53 6.81 -3.28
N THR A 21 -3.30 6.33 -2.06
CA THR A 21 -3.44 7.11 -0.84
C THR A 21 -2.08 7.38 -0.22
N ASP A 22 -1.32 6.33 0.12
CA ASP A 22 -0.06 6.53 0.82
C ASP A 22 0.92 5.34 0.73
N VAL A 23 2.18 5.63 1.04
CA VAL A 23 3.24 4.66 1.32
C VAL A 23 3.56 4.75 2.81
N LEU A 24 3.44 3.66 3.54
CA LEU A 24 3.50 3.68 5.00
C LEU A 24 4.13 2.42 5.57
N PRO A 25 4.72 2.45 6.77
CA PRO A 25 5.14 1.24 7.46
C PRO A 25 3.94 0.44 7.99
N SER A 26 4.14 -0.84 8.27
CA SER A 26 3.09 -1.80 8.66
C SER A 26 2.32 -1.39 9.92
N ASP A 27 2.98 -0.76 10.88
CA ASP A 27 2.44 -0.30 12.16
C ASP A 27 1.62 1.00 12.06
N ARG A 28 1.61 1.65 10.89
CA ARG A 28 0.83 2.88 10.65
C ARG A 28 -0.38 2.65 9.74
N LEU A 29 -0.73 1.39 9.49
CA LEU A 29 -1.92 1.06 8.73
C LEU A 29 -3.19 1.60 9.42
N PRO A 30 -4.10 2.23 8.66
CA PRO A 30 -5.34 2.74 9.23
C PRO A 30 -6.20 1.58 9.73
N HIS A 31 -6.72 1.71 10.95
CA HIS A 31 -7.59 0.70 11.54
C HIS A 31 -9.00 0.72 10.94
N GLU A 32 -9.43 1.90 10.46
CA GLU A 32 -10.70 2.08 9.76
C GLU A 32 -10.48 2.83 8.44
N ILE A 33 -11.09 2.34 7.36
CA ILE A 33 -11.08 3.01 6.06
C ILE A 33 -12.53 3.26 5.62
N ARG A 34 -12.96 4.53 5.70
CA ARG A 34 -14.34 4.97 5.40
C ARG A 34 -14.58 5.37 3.95
N LYS A 35 -13.54 5.84 3.26
CA LYS A 35 -13.61 6.27 1.85
C LYS A 35 -12.98 5.18 0.99
N ARG A 36 -13.65 4.76 -0.09
CA ARG A 36 -13.21 3.74 -1.05
C ARG A 36 -13.52 4.22 -2.48
N PRO A 37 -12.79 3.77 -3.51
CA PRO A 37 -11.66 2.83 -3.45
C PRO A 37 -10.37 3.49 -2.93
N ARG A 38 -9.42 2.69 -2.42
CA ARG A 38 -8.16 3.15 -1.83
C ARG A 38 -7.02 2.18 -2.11
N GLY A 39 -5.88 2.69 -2.54
CA GLY A 39 -4.62 1.94 -2.67
C GLY A 39 -3.59 2.40 -1.65
N TYR A 40 -2.89 1.45 -1.04
CA TYR A 40 -1.80 1.66 -0.10
C TYR A 40 -0.60 0.82 -0.52
N ILE A 41 0.60 1.32 -0.21
CA ILE A 41 1.85 0.55 -0.37
C ILE A 41 2.52 0.41 1.01
N PRO A 42 2.17 -0.64 1.78
CA PRO A 42 2.77 -0.87 3.09
C PRO A 42 4.19 -1.40 2.99
N ASN A 43 5.09 -0.93 3.86
CA ASN A 43 6.33 -1.66 4.15
C ASN A 43 5.98 -2.80 5.08
N THR A 44 6.61 -3.95 4.89
CA THR A 44 6.46 -5.05 5.86
C THR A 44 7.19 -4.80 7.18
N ASP A 45 8.17 -3.89 7.22
CA ASP A 45 8.77 -3.41 8.47
C ASP A 45 7.89 -2.33 9.14
N SER A 46 8.11 -2.12 10.44
CA SER A 46 7.53 -1.01 11.22
C SER A 46 8.26 0.31 10.97
N SER A 47 7.77 1.43 11.53
CA SER A 47 8.40 2.74 11.34
C SER A 47 9.82 2.85 11.91
N GLU A 48 10.19 1.96 12.82
CA GLU A 48 11.52 1.89 13.43
C GLU A 48 12.49 1.00 12.64
N GLY A 49 11.98 0.26 11.64
CA GLY A 49 12.79 -0.60 10.79
C GLY A 49 13.44 0.14 9.62
N PRO A 50 14.48 -0.43 9.00
CA PRO A 50 15.13 0.16 7.83
C PRO A 50 14.23 0.12 6.58
N GLY A 51 13.15 -0.66 6.59
CA GLY A 51 12.30 -0.93 5.43
C GLY A 51 12.88 -2.06 4.58
N LYS A 52 12.11 -3.14 4.38
CA LYS A 52 12.62 -4.35 3.71
C LYS A 52 11.88 -4.69 2.42
N HIS A 53 10.56 -4.63 2.47
CA HIS A 53 9.72 -5.11 1.38
C HIS A 53 8.46 -4.27 1.28
N TRP A 54 7.99 -4.05 0.06
CA TRP A 54 6.79 -3.28 -0.22
C TRP A 54 5.75 -4.19 -0.85
N VAL A 55 4.57 -4.20 -0.25
CA VAL A 55 3.38 -4.90 -0.76
C VAL A 55 2.34 -3.87 -1.21
N ALA A 56 1.36 -4.27 -2.00
CA ALA A 56 0.25 -3.41 -2.37
C ALA A 56 -1.05 -3.93 -1.76
N VAL A 57 -1.84 -3.00 -1.23
CA VAL A 57 -3.18 -3.26 -0.72
C VAL A 57 -4.14 -2.34 -1.44
N TYR A 58 -5.21 -2.91 -2.00
CA TYR A 58 -6.26 -2.16 -2.66
C TYR A 58 -7.61 -2.52 -2.06
N LEU A 59 -8.35 -1.52 -1.60
CA LEU A 59 -9.73 -1.67 -1.18
C LEU A 59 -10.64 -1.22 -2.30
N THR A 60 -11.46 -2.13 -2.78
CA THR A 60 -12.48 -1.89 -3.82
C THR A 60 -13.67 -1.12 -3.26
N GLU A 61 -14.50 -0.58 -4.15
CA GLU A 61 -15.73 0.14 -3.77
C GLU A 61 -16.72 -0.72 -2.98
N ASP A 62 -16.83 -2.01 -3.31
CA ASP A 62 -17.69 -2.99 -2.62
C ASP A 62 -17.11 -3.49 -1.29
N GLY A 63 -15.96 -2.95 -0.87
CA GLY A 63 -15.36 -3.23 0.43
C GLY A 63 -14.51 -4.50 0.49
N LYS A 64 -14.19 -5.12 -0.65
CA LYS A 64 -13.21 -6.21 -0.71
C LYS A 64 -11.80 -5.65 -0.65
N GLY A 65 -10.89 -6.46 -0.10
CA GLY A 65 -9.47 -6.19 -0.06
C GLY A 65 -8.73 -7.08 -1.04
N GLU A 66 -7.92 -6.47 -1.90
CA GLU A 66 -6.92 -7.13 -2.72
C GLU A 66 -5.55 -6.89 -2.12
N PHE A 67 -4.76 -7.96 -2.08
CA PHE A 67 -3.38 -7.95 -1.60
C PHE A 67 -2.48 -8.45 -2.71
N TRP A 68 -1.38 -7.75 -2.93
CA TRP A 68 -0.38 -8.13 -3.92
C TRP A 68 1.02 -8.05 -3.33
N ASP A 69 1.75 -9.14 -3.50
CA ASP A 69 3.16 -9.27 -3.17
C ASP A 69 3.91 -9.78 -4.41
N SER A 70 4.96 -9.07 -4.81
CA SER A 70 5.81 -9.44 -5.95
C SER A 70 6.52 -10.80 -5.78
N TYR A 71 6.64 -11.30 -4.54
CA TYR A 71 7.19 -12.61 -4.23
C TYR A 71 6.13 -13.72 -4.20
N GLY A 72 4.86 -13.40 -4.46
CA GLY A 72 3.76 -14.36 -4.50
C GLY A 72 3.37 -14.91 -3.13
N LYS A 73 3.75 -14.24 -2.04
CA LYS A 73 3.35 -14.64 -0.69
C LYS A 73 1.93 -14.18 -0.38
N ALA A 74 1.20 -15.00 0.35
CA ALA A 74 -0.10 -14.61 0.89
C ALA A 74 0.07 -13.79 2.19
N PRO A 75 -0.95 -13.01 2.59
CA PRO A 75 -0.92 -12.31 3.87
C PRO A 75 -0.71 -13.28 5.03
N GLY A 76 0.24 -13.00 5.93
CA GLY A 76 0.47 -13.78 7.15
C GLY A 76 1.45 -14.96 7.04
N PHE A 77 2.19 -15.09 5.93
CA PHE A 77 3.25 -16.09 5.73
C PHE A 77 4.66 -15.50 5.86
#